data_AF-W6L172-F1
#
_entry.id   AF-W6L172-F1
#
_cell.length_a   1.000
_cell.length_b   1.000
_cell.length_c   1.000
_cell.angle_alpha   90.00
_cell.angle_beta   90.00
_cell.angle_gamma   90.00
#
_symmetry.space_group_name_H-M   'P 1'
#
loop_
_entity.id
_entity.type
_entity.pdbx_description
1 polymer ?
#
loop_
_entity_poly.entity_id
_entity_poly.type
_entity_poly.pdbx_seq_one_letter_code
_entity_poly.pdbx_strand_id
1 'polypeptide(L)'
;MWAITKRPILNTEAGRQLEARRKLCDFQSNMWLLPSHLHILRLRTGTRNSTLVLPAEDFIEISPRAFPVSQVPPRFLSTIAEHAPPSAILGKPPIIFDVADSGTYFWRLSTMDEYLDASLIWSEMSFPRNWLLCSSRVVEWPQTRLQPLMILNAHETTNPFLLDPLLEHINLKDGNPLPKYLSSGLTTVAAQFKYSSFRWLEASEASSVVKSSATPHLVSILAKMHLLHISQLPIEIQRKMVMKIPRFVLLRSNIMPFVYIENKGWLSRKRICFTEQITRSDLPLSNEELSHQPLIWLAVNADDAMAVSNTYLVRYYVTQRLFYNASQLKTEAS
;
A
#
# COMPACT_ATOMS: atom_id res chain seq x y z
N MET A 1 8.92 -12.74 11.85
CA MET A 1 8.16 -13.55 10.88
C MET A 1 8.72 -13.32 9.49
N TRP A 2 8.61 -14.27 8.58
CA TRP A 2 8.90 -14.04 7.16
C TRP A 2 7.74 -13.33 6.46
N ALA A 3 8.01 -12.32 5.64
CA ALA A 3 7.02 -11.46 4.99
C ALA A 3 6.05 -12.25 4.11
N ILE A 4 6.56 -13.21 3.33
CA ILE A 4 5.73 -13.95 2.39
C ILE A 4 5.01 -15.13 3.07
N THR A 5 5.72 -15.95 3.85
CA THR A 5 5.09 -17.13 4.47
C THR A 5 4.28 -16.78 5.72
N LYS A 6 4.49 -15.60 6.33
CA LYS A 6 4.04 -15.23 7.68
C LYS A 6 4.44 -16.26 8.74
N ARG A 7 5.44 -17.12 8.46
CA ARG A 7 5.93 -18.10 9.43
C ARG A 7 6.71 -17.39 10.53
N PRO A 8 6.54 -17.79 11.81
CA PRO A 8 7.36 -17.31 12.90
C PRO A 8 8.82 -17.71 12.69
N ILE A 9 9.73 -16.96 13.30
CA ILE A 9 11.15 -17.30 13.35
C ILE A 9 11.34 -17.94 14.72
N LEU A 10 11.51 -19.26 14.78
CA LEU A 10 11.50 -19.98 16.06
C LEU A 10 12.88 -19.97 16.75
N ASN A 11 13.96 -19.83 16.00
CA ASN A 11 15.29 -19.69 16.59
C ASN A 11 15.37 -18.38 17.40
N THR A 12 15.59 -18.52 18.70
CA THR A 12 15.56 -17.40 19.65
C THR A 12 16.71 -16.43 19.44
N GLU A 13 17.89 -16.89 19.03
CA GLU A 13 19.06 -16.04 18.80
C GLU A 13 18.90 -15.21 17.53
N ALA A 14 18.48 -15.84 16.43
CA ALA A 14 18.11 -15.15 15.20
C ALA A 14 16.99 -14.12 15.47
N GLY A 15 15.97 -14.50 16.23
CA GLY A 15 14.91 -13.60 16.67
C GLY A 15 15.44 -12.39 17.45
N ARG A 16 16.40 -12.60 18.37
CA ARG A 16 17.05 -11.52 19.14
C ARG A 16 17.85 -10.58 18.25
N GLN A 17 18.62 -11.11 17.29
CA GLN A 17 19.43 -10.30 16.39
C GLN A 17 18.56 -9.46 15.45
N LEU A 18 17.48 -10.05 14.92
CA LEU A 18 16.51 -9.34 14.09
C LEU A 18 15.80 -8.23 14.89
N GLU A 19 15.39 -8.51 16.13
CA GLU A 19 14.76 -7.51 16.99
C GLU A 19 15.72 -6.39 17.38
N ALA A 20 16.98 -6.72 17.71
CA ALA A 20 18.02 -5.73 17.97
C ALA A 20 18.24 -4.83 16.75
N ARG A 21 18.27 -5.42 15.55
CA ARG A 21 18.39 -4.68 14.29
C ARG A 21 17.18 -3.79 14.04
N ARG A 22 15.97 -4.29 14.27
CA ARG A 22 14.72 -3.55 14.14
C ARG A 22 14.74 -2.28 15.00
N LYS A 23 15.14 -2.42 16.27
CA LYS A 23 15.27 -1.28 17.20
C LYS A 23 16.37 -0.31 16.79
N LEU A 24 17.54 -0.81 16.39
CA LEU A 24 18.67 0.01 15.96
C LEU A 24 18.32 0.90 14.76
N CYS A 25 17.46 0.41 13.87
CA CYS A 25 17.02 1.15 12.67
C CYS A 25 15.65 1.82 12.80
N ASP A 26 15.03 1.79 13.98
CA ASP A 26 13.66 2.28 14.23
C ASP A 26 12.63 1.73 13.22
N PHE A 27 12.76 0.44 12.87
CA PHE A 27 11.83 -0.23 11.99
C PHE A 27 10.54 -0.61 12.73
N GLN A 28 9.39 -0.28 12.13
CA GLN A 28 8.08 -0.63 12.68
C GLN A 28 7.64 -2.04 12.24
N SER A 29 7.97 -2.45 11.02
CA SER A 29 7.64 -3.77 10.50
C SER A 29 8.38 -4.90 11.22
N ASN A 30 7.64 -5.98 11.48
CA ASN A 30 8.16 -7.24 12.02
C ASN A 30 8.35 -8.32 10.94
N MET A 31 8.13 -7.94 9.68
CA MET A 31 8.24 -8.81 8.52
C MET A 31 9.65 -8.74 7.92
N TRP A 32 10.26 -9.92 7.78
CA TRP A 32 11.60 -10.10 7.25
C TRP A 32 11.55 -10.89 5.95
N LEU A 33 12.49 -10.69 5.03
CA LEU A 33 12.49 -11.34 3.73
C LEU A 33 13.91 -11.54 3.21
N LEU A 34 14.05 -12.42 2.22
CA LEU A 34 15.28 -12.61 1.49
C LEU A 34 15.30 -11.74 0.22
N PRO A 35 16.49 -11.33 -0.27
CA PRO A 35 16.60 -10.59 -1.53
C PRO A 35 15.94 -11.30 -2.72
N SER A 36 15.99 -12.64 -2.76
CA SER A 36 15.36 -13.45 -3.80
C SER A 36 13.84 -13.22 -3.88
N HIS A 37 13.19 -13.00 -2.73
CA HIS A 37 11.73 -12.76 -2.62
C HIS A 37 11.26 -11.52 -3.36
N LEU A 38 12.12 -10.50 -3.46
CA LEU A 38 11.78 -9.20 -4.07
C LEU A 38 11.35 -9.32 -5.53
N HIS A 39 11.92 -10.28 -6.27
CA HIS A 39 11.63 -10.47 -7.69
C HIS A 39 10.16 -10.85 -7.93
N ILE A 40 9.65 -11.82 -7.16
CA ILE A 40 8.25 -12.27 -7.27
C ILE A 40 7.30 -11.17 -6.86
N LEU A 41 7.68 -10.39 -5.85
CA LEU A 41 6.88 -9.28 -5.32
C LEU A 41 6.96 -8.02 -6.20
N ARG A 42 7.80 -8.01 -7.23
CA ARG A 42 8.10 -6.82 -8.06
C ARG A 42 8.53 -5.61 -7.22
N LEU A 43 9.21 -5.88 -6.12
CA LEU A 43 9.78 -4.88 -5.22
C LEU A 43 11.27 -4.70 -5.51
N ARG A 44 11.81 -3.56 -5.07
CA ARG A 44 13.27 -3.31 -5.08
C ARG A 44 13.73 -2.97 -3.67
N THR A 45 15.03 -3.10 -3.42
CA THR A 45 15.65 -2.54 -2.21
C THR A 45 15.60 -1.02 -2.30
N GLY A 46 14.97 -0.35 -1.34
CA GLY A 46 14.82 1.10 -1.29
C GLY A 46 16.02 1.79 -0.63
N THR A 47 16.38 1.31 0.56
CA THR A 47 17.45 1.85 1.42
C THR A 47 18.28 0.68 1.91
N ARG A 48 19.60 0.72 1.67
CA ARG A 48 20.53 -0.27 2.23
C ARG A 48 21.05 0.27 3.55
N ASN A 49 20.33 -0.01 4.63
CA ASN A 49 21.00 -0.01 5.92
C ASN A 49 21.98 -1.21 5.91
N SER A 50 23.02 -1.18 6.75
CA SER A 50 24.03 -2.27 6.80
C SER A 50 23.40 -3.67 6.73
N THR A 51 23.96 -4.52 5.87
CA THR A 51 23.43 -5.86 5.59
C THR A 51 23.44 -6.72 6.86
N LEU A 52 22.31 -7.32 7.22
CA LEU A 52 22.26 -8.36 8.26
C LEU A 52 22.42 -9.73 7.59
N VAL A 53 23.39 -10.51 8.05
CA VAL A 53 23.66 -11.86 7.56
C VAL A 53 23.56 -12.82 8.74
N LEU A 54 22.70 -13.83 8.63
CA LEU A 54 22.51 -14.85 9.66
C LEU A 54 22.73 -16.26 9.07
N PRO A 55 23.15 -17.25 9.88
CA PRO A 55 23.20 -18.65 9.46
C PRO A 55 21.84 -19.13 8.93
N ALA A 56 21.83 -19.87 7.83
CA ALA A 56 20.59 -20.42 7.26
C ALA A 56 19.99 -21.52 8.14
N GLU A 57 20.85 -22.22 8.88
CA GLU A 57 20.51 -23.28 9.83
C GLU A 57 19.52 -22.78 10.90
N ASP A 58 19.56 -21.48 11.23
CA ASP A 58 18.65 -20.87 12.20
C ASP A 58 17.20 -20.74 11.68
N PHE A 59 16.95 -21.01 10.40
CA PHE A 59 15.65 -20.83 9.75
C PHE A 59 15.07 -22.10 9.12
N ILE A 60 15.83 -23.18 9.02
CA ILE A 60 15.39 -24.45 8.42
C ILE A 60 15.06 -25.44 9.53
N GLU A 61 13.76 -25.67 9.75
CA GLU A 61 13.26 -26.57 10.81
C GLU A 61 12.84 -27.94 10.28
N ILE A 62 12.41 -28.01 9.02
CA ILE A 62 11.87 -29.21 8.36
C ILE A 62 12.61 -29.37 7.03
N SER A 63 12.71 -30.63 6.55
CA SER A 63 13.23 -30.90 5.22
C SER A 63 12.50 -30.05 4.17
N PRO A 64 13.22 -29.22 3.39
CA PRO A 64 12.61 -28.34 2.40
C PRO A 64 11.86 -29.11 1.32
N ARG A 65 10.72 -28.59 0.85
CA ARG A 65 9.91 -29.26 -0.17
C ARG A 65 10.53 -29.23 -1.57
N ALA A 66 11.41 -28.27 -1.82
CA ALA A 66 12.07 -28.10 -3.09
C ALA A 66 13.49 -27.57 -2.89
N PHE A 67 14.34 -27.86 -3.87
CA PHE A 67 15.74 -27.49 -3.89
C PHE A 67 16.08 -26.83 -5.22
N PRO A 68 17.03 -25.89 -5.27
CA PRO A 68 17.53 -25.42 -6.55
C PRO A 68 18.23 -26.55 -7.32
N VAL A 69 18.08 -26.55 -8.65
CA VAL A 69 18.70 -27.58 -9.51
C VAL A 69 20.23 -27.60 -9.37
N SER A 70 20.87 -26.48 -9.06
CA SER A 70 22.32 -26.41 -8.82
C SER A 70 22.81 -27.26 -7.64
N GLN A 71 21.92 -27.57 -6.69
CA GLN A 71 22.24 -28.39 -5.52
C GLN A 71 21.80 -29.85 -5.71
N VAL A 72 21.15 -30.16 -6.83
CA VAL A 72 20.74 -31.54 -7.12
C VAL A 72 21.99 -32.40 -7.37
N PRO A 73 22.07 -33.62 -6.78
CA PRO A 73 23.18 -34.51 -7.01
C PRO A 73 23.39 -34.83 -8.51
N PRO A 74 24.64 -34.96 -8.98
CA PRO A 74 24.95 -35.15 -10.41
C PRO A 74 24.20 -36.32 -11.07
N ARG A 75 23.93 -37.40 -10.32
CA ARG A 75 23.20 -38.58 -10.79
C ARG A 75 21.78 -38.29 -11.32
N PHE A 76 21.17 -37.18 -10.89
CA PHE A 76 19.82 -36.78 -11.32
C PHE A 76 19.84 -35.62 -12.33
N LEU A 77 21.00 -35.00 -12.57
CA LEU A 77 21.11 -33.91 -13.53
C LEU A 77 20.89 -34.40 -14.97
N SER A 78 21.25 -35.64 -15.29
CA SER A 78 20.97 -36.24 -16.60
C SER A 78 19.46 -36.36 -16.84
N THR A 79 18.71 -36.89 -15.86
CA THR A 79 17.24 -37.02 -15.94
C THR A 79 16.56 -35.65 -16.09
N ILE A 80 17.05 -34.64 -15.37
CA ILE A 80 16.54 -33.26 -15.51
C ILE A 80 16.87 -32.71 -16.90
N ALA A 81 18.08 -32.94 -17.41
CA ALA A 81 18.52 -32.45 -18.72
C ALA A 81 17.76 -33.07 -19.90
N GLU A 82 17.31 -34.33 -19.78
CA GLU A 82 16.45 -35.00 -20.76
C GLU A 82 15.08 -34.34 -20.91
N HIS A 83 14.63 -33.60 -19.89
CA HIS A 83 13.37 -32.88 -19.89
C HIS A 83 13.65 -31.38 -20.03
N ALA A 84 13.50 -30.84 -21.23
CA ALA A 84 13.71 -29.40 -21.45
C ALA A 84 12.74 -28.57 -20.57
N PRO A 85 13.24 -27.66 -19.71
CA PRO A 85 12.38 -26.81 -18.91
C PRO A 85 11.62 -25.82 -19.79
N PRO A 86 10.35 -25.49 -19.48
CA PRO A 86 9.65 -24.41 -20.14
C PRO A 86 10.34 -23.06 -19.88
N SER A 87 10.05 -22.06 -20.71
CA SER A 87 10.62 -20.73 -20.53
C SER A 87 10.15 -20.08 -19.22
N ALA A 88 11.09 -19.53 -18.45
CA ALA A 88 10.77 -18.77 -17.25
C ALA A 88 10.00 -17.48 -17.59
N ILE A 89 8.94 -17.19 -16.83
CA ILE A 89 8.08 -16.03 -17.05
C ILE A 89 8.34 -15.01 -15.93
N LEU A 90 8.53 -13.75 -16.31
CA LEU A 90 8.78 -12.66 -15.37
C LEU A 90 7.63 -12.49 -14.35
N GLY A 91 7.97 -12.45 -13.06
CA GLY A 91 7.00 -12.28 -11.98
C GLY A 91 6.12 -13.51 -11.72
N LYS A 92 6.49 -14.68 -12.24
CA LYS A 92 5.93 -15.97 -11.84
C LYS A 92 6.92 -16.70 -10.92
N PRO A 93 6.44 -17.58 -10.03
CA PRO A 93 7.32 -18.47 -9.28
C PRO A 93 8.27 -19.28 -10.18
N PRO A 94 9.39 -19.78 -9.64
CA PRO A 94 10.27 -20.70 -10.35
C PRO A 94 9.55 -21.91 -10.92
N ILE A 95 10.14 -22.50 -11.95
CA ILE A 95 9.65 -23.76 -12.51
C ILE A 95 10.31 -24.88 -11.70
N ILE A 96 9.52 -25.88 -11.31
CA ILE A 96 9.96 -27.04 -10.54
C ILE A 96 9.83 -28.31 -11.37
N PHE A 97 10.88 -29.13 -11.33
CA PHE A 97 10.88 -30.50 -11.82
C PHE A 97 10.26 -31.40 -10.76
N ASP A 98 9.21 -32.13 -11.11
CA ASP A 98 8.43 -32.94 -10.19
C ASP A 98 8.13 -34.32 -10.80
N VAL A 99 7.61 -35.22 -9.97
CA VAL A 99 7.24 -36.58 -10.37
C VAL A 99 5.79 -36.86 -10.00
N ALA A 100 5.03 -37.40 -10.96
CA ALA A 100 3.66 -37.83 -10.74
C ALA A 100 3.64 -39.16 -9.97
N ASP A 101 2.49 -39.52 -9.39
CA ASP A 101 2.35 -40.80 -8.68
C ASP A 101 2.60 -42.02 -9.61
N SER A 102 2.42 -41.82 -10.93
CA SER A 102 2.77 -42.78 -11.98
C SER A 102 4.27 -42.96 -12.22
N GLY A 103 5.13 -42.19 -11.54
CA GLY A 103 6.58 -42.14 -11.78
C GLY A 103 6.99 -41.29 -12.99
N THR A 104 6.04 -40.61 -13.64
CA THR A 104 6.33 -39.75 -14.80
C THR A 104 6.86 -38.40 -14.36
N TYR A 105 8.00 -37.98 -14.91
CA TYR A 105 8.58 -36.68 -14.63
C TYR A 105 7.97 -35.56 -15.47
N PHE A 106 7.83 -34.37 -14.89
CA PHE A 106 7.30 -33.21 -15.60
C PHE A 106 7.75 -31.89 -14.97
N TRP A 107 7.62 -30.82 -15.74
CA TRP A 107 7.84 -29.45 -15.26
C TRP A 107 6.51 -28.77 -14.95
N ARG A 108 6.46 -28.04 -13.84
CA ARG A 108 5.32 -27.17 -13.49
C ARG A 108 5.81 -25.89 -12.82
N LEU A 109 4.91 -24.92 -12.64
CA LEU A 109 5.19 -23.81 -11.73
C LEU A 109 5.30 -24.35 -10.30
N SER A 110 6.29 -23.85 -9.57
CA SER A 110 6.38 -24.10 -8.14
C SER A 110 5.24 -23.41 -7.42
N THR A 111 4.80 -24.03 -6.33
CA THR A 111 3.99 -23.37 -5.33
C THR A 111 4.82 -22.32 -4.61
N MET A 112 4.15 -21.35 -4.00
CA MET A 112 4.84 -20.33 -3.22
C MET A 112 5.62 -20.95 -2.04
N ASP A 113 5.06 -21.97 -1.38
CA ASP A 113 5.76 -22.68 -0.30
C ASP A 113 7.04 -23.36 -0.77
N GLU A 114 7.02 -24.06 -1.91
CA GLU A 114 8.20 -24.71 -2.48
C GLU A 114 9.29 -23.70 -2.83
N TYR A 115 8.90 -22.57 -3.41
CA TYR A 115 9.83 -21.48 -3.69
C TYR A 115 10.45 -20.92 -2.40
N LEU A 116 9.63 -20.69 -1.38
CA LEU A 116 10.09 -20.10 -0.13
C LEU A 116 11.03 -21.03 0.63
N ASP A 117 10.70 -22.31 0.68
CA ASP A 117 11.59 -23.33 1.26
C ASP A 117 12.92 -23.37 0.48
N ALA A 118 12.89 -23.41 -0.85
CA ALA A 118 14.11 -23.45 -1.65
C ALA A 118 14.95 -22.16 -1.55
N SER A 119 14.32 -21.01 -1.34
CA SER A 119 15.00 -19.73 -1.17
C SER A 119 15.83 -19.63 0.12
N LEU A 120 15.45 -20.37 1.17
CA LEU A 120 16.21 -20.47 2.42
C LEU A 120 17.49 -21.33 2.25
N ILE A 121 17.51 -22.19 1.24
CA ILE A 121 18.65 -23.07 0.96
C ILE A 121 19.68 -22.37 0.06
N TRP A 122 19.21 -21.51 -0.84
CA TRP A 122 20.07 -20.74 -1.74
C TRP A 122 19.64 -19.28 -1.84
N SER A 123 20.38 -18.42 -1.14
CA SER A 123 20.12 -16.98 -1.11
C SER A 123 20.39 -16.28 -2.44
N GLU A 124 21.25 -16.82 -3.32
CA GLU A 124 21.57 -16.25 -4.65
C GLU A 124 20.61 -16.68 -5.77
N MET A 125 19.40 -17.13 -5.43
CA MET A 125 18.34 -17.34 -6.42
C MET A 125 18.05 -16.03 -7.17
N SER A 126 18.59 -15.93 -8.38
CA SER A 126 18.45 -14.77 -9.26
C SER A 126 17.67 -15.18 -10.51
N PHE A 127 16.63 -14.40 -10.80
CA PHE A 127 15.94 -14.51 -12.08
C PHE A 127 16.80 -13.89 -13.19
N PRO A 128 16.91 -14.51 -14.38
CA PRO A 128 16.42 -15.85 -14.74
C PRO A 128 17.45 -16.97 -14.48
N ARG A 129 18.71 -16.60 -14.16
CA ARG A 129 19.88 -17.49 -14.22
C ARG A 129 19.76 -18.76 -13.37
N ASN A 130 19.05 -18.69 -12.23
CA ASN A 130 18.88 -19.81 -11.28
C ASN A 130 17.40 -20.05 -10.94
N TRP A 131 16.50 -19.92 -11.92
CA TRP A 131 15.03 -19.95 -11.72
C TRP A 131 14.38 -21.35 -11.87
N LEU A 132 15.17 -22.40 -11.67
CA LEU A 132 14.74 -23.80 -11.77
C LEU A 132 14.92 -24.52 -10.42
N LEU A 133 13.89 -25.25 -10.02
CA LEU A 133 13.83 -26.04 -8.79
C LEU A 133 13.63 -27.52 -9.11
N CYS A 134 13.90 -28.37 -8.14
CA CYS A 134 13.63 -29.79 -8.12
C CYS A 134 12.83 -30.13 -6.87
N SER A 135 11.79 -30.93 -7.01
CA SER A 135 10.90 -31.38 -5.93
C SER A 135 11.61 -32.40 -5.03
N SER A 136 11.33 -32.32 -3.74
CA SER A 136 11.75 -33.32 -2.75
C SER A 136 11.20 -34.73 -3.02
N ARG A 137 10.18 -34.84 -3.87
CA ARG A 137 9.65 -36.12 -4.34
C ARG A 137 10.56 -36.81 -5.37
N VAL A 138 11.40 -36.03 -6.05
CA VAL A 138 12.34 -36.52 -7.07
C VAL A 138 13.69 -36.84 -6.43
N VAL A 139 14.14 -35.97 -5.53
CA VAL A 139 15.48 -36.05 -4.93
C VAL A 139 15.40 -35.72 -3.45
N GLU A 140 16.03 -36.55 -2.62
CA GLU A 140 16.22 -36.27 -1.19
C GLU A 140 17.08 -35.02 -0.96
N TRP A 141 16.90 -34.35 0.17
CA TRP A 141 17.65 -33.14 0.50
C TRP A 141 19.17 -33.39 0.38
N PRO A 142 19.91 -32.69 -0.51
CA PRO A 142 21.32 -32.94 -0.78
C PRO A 142 22.30 -32.82 0.41
N GLN A 143 21.84 -32.47 1.63
CA GLN A 143 22.66 -32.25 2.84
C GLN A 143 23.89 -31.35 2.59
N THR A 144 23.77 -30.45 1.61
CA THR A 144 24.80 -29.47 1.26
C THR A 144 24.90 -28.42 2.36
N ARG A 145 26.13 -27.92 2.58
CA ARG A 145 26.36 -26.82 3.52
C ARG A 145 25.52 -25.62 3.10
N LEU A 146 24.69 -25.13 4.01
CA LEU A 146 23.83 -23.99 3.74
C LEU A 146 24.66 -22.71 3.70
N GLN A 147 24.28 -21.81 2.81
CA GLN A 147 24.90 -20.51 2.71
C GLN A 147 24.25 -19.55 3.71
N PRO A 148 25.01 -18.64 4.35
CA PRO A 148 24.43 -17.60 5.18
C PRO A 148 23.39 -16.78 4.40
N LEU A 149 22.31 -16.41 5.09
CA LEU A 149 21.20 -15.67 4.54
C LEU A 149 21.39 -14.18 4.76
N MET A 150 21.38 -13.43 3.66
CA MET A 150 21.17 -11.99 3.71
C MET A 150 19.69 -11.72 3.98
N ILE A 151 19.39 -10.98 5.04
CA ILE A 151 18.02 -10.72 5.48
C ILE A 151 17.73 -9.23 5.39
N LEU A 152 16.55 -8.92 4.87
CA LEU A 152 16.00 -7.57 4.76
C LEU A 152 14.77 -7.45 5.64
N ASN A 153 14.56 -6.29 6.25
CA ASN A 153 13.26 -5.92 6.78
C ASN A 153 12.35 -5.43 5.63
N ALA A 154 11.04 -5.61 5.74
CA ALA A 154 10.10 -5.07 4.75
C ALA A 154 10.27 -3.55 4.54
N HIS A 155 10.62 -2.78 5.58
CA HIS A 155 10.91 -1.34 5.51
C HIS A 155 12.05 -0.97 4.56
N GLU A 156 12.95 -1.91 4.28
CA GLU A 156 14.08 -1.70 3.38
C GLU A 156 13.69 -1.90 1.90
N THR A 157 12.41 -2.19 1.64
CA THR A 157 11.86 -2.34 0.28
C THR A 157 11.17 -1.05 -0.20
N THR A 158 10.91 -0.97 -1.50
CA THR A 158 10.18 0.15 -2.11
C THR A 158 8.75 0.31 -1.63
N ASN A 159 8.11 -0.73 -1.08
CA ASN A 159 6.75 -0.62 -0.55
C ASN A 159 6.49 -1.66 0.57
N PRO A 160 6.78 -1.31 1.84
CA PRO A 160 6.60 -2.20 2.97
C PRO A 160 5.14 -2.54 3.29
N PHE A 161 4.18 -1.66 2.95
CA PHE A 161 2.75 -1.85 3.22
C PHE A 161 2.12 -3.01 2.43
N LEU A 162 2.77 -3.43 1.33
CA LEU A 162 2.35 -4.65 0.60
C LEU A 162 2.71 -5.93 1.35
N LEU A 163 3.67 -5.86 2.27
CA LEU A 163 4.24 -7.02 2.96
C LEU A 163 3.75 -7.12 4.40
N ASP A 164 3.66 -5.99 5.08
CA ASP A 164 3.17 -5.91 6.45
C ASP A 164 1.87 -5.10 6.49
N PRO A 165 0.70 -5.77 6.57
CA PRO A 165 -0.60 -5.11 6.61
C PRO A 165 -0.87 -4.42 7.96
N LEU A 166 -0.02 -4.64 8.97
CA LEU A 166 -0.14 -3.98 10.28
C LEU A 166 0.54 -2.62 10.29
N LEU A 167 1.26 -2.26 9.23
CA LEU A 167 1.84 -0.93 9.11
C LEU A 167 0.76 0.10 8.85
N GLU A 168 0.84 1.18 9.61
CA GLU A 168 -0.05 2.33 9.48
C GLU A 168 0.77 3.60 9.38
N HIS A 169 0.24 4.57 8.64
CA HIS A 169 0.74 5.92 8.73
C HIS A 169 0.18 6.55 9.99
N ILE A 170 1.04 7.19 10.78
CA ILE A 170 0.69 7.70 12.11
C ILE A 170 0.80 9.22 12.09
N ASN A 171 -0.13 9.92 12.75
CA ASN A 171 0.00 11.34 12.98
C ASN A 171 1.06 11.58 14.07
N LEU A 172 2.06 12.37 13.72
CA LEU A 172 3.21 12.65 14.57
C LEU A 172 2.83 13.37 15.88
N LYS A 173 1.75 14.16 15.86
CA LYS A 173 1.33 15.01 16.98
C LYS A 173 0.64 14.22 18.09
N ASP A 174 -0.32 13.38 17.73
CA ASP A 174 -1.18 12.66 18.68
C ASP A 174 -0.88 11.15 18.74
N GLY A 175 -0.05 10.63 17.83
CA GLY A 175 0.31 9.21 17.76
C GLY A 175 -0.80 8.32 17.19
N ASN A 176 -1.92 8.87 16.74
CA ASN A 176 -3.04 8.09 16.22
C ASN A 176 -2.84 7.71 14.75
N PRO A 177 -3.42 6.58 14.29
CA PRO A 177 -3.43 6.23 12.88
C PRO A 177 -4.09 7.31 12.03
N LEU A 178 -3.44 7.68 10.93
CA LEU A 178 -4.00 8.56 9.92
C LEU A 178 -5.12 7.86 9.14
N PRO A 179 -6.14 8.59 8.68
CA PRO A 179 -7.22 8.00 7.89
C PRO A 179 -6.72 7.23 6.66
N LYS A 180 -7.32 6.06 6.40
CA LYS A 180 -6.91 5.14 5.32
C LYS A 180 -6.88 5.75 3.92
N TYR A 181 -7.72 6.77 3.67
CA TYR A 181 -7.73 7.48 2.38
C TYR A 181 -6.44 8.28 2.11
N LEU A 182 -5.64 8.56 3.14
CA LEU A 182 -4.32 9.19 3.01
C LEU A 182 -3.21 8.17 2.70
N SER A 183 -3.41 6.90 3.07
CA SER A 183 -2.33 5.93 3.14
C SER A 183 -1.63 5.71 1.81
N SER A 184 -2.37 5.54 0.71
CA SER A 184 -1.77 5.33 -0.61
C SER A 184 -0.87 6.49 -1.05
N GLY A 185 -1.31 7.73 -0.79
CA GLY A 185 -0.54 8.92 -1.15
C GLY A 185 0.70 9.08 -0.30
N LEU A 186 0.58 8.90 1.03
CA LEU A 186 1.71 8.94 1.95
C LEU A 186 2.72 7.81 1.71
N THR A 187 2.26 6.61 1.37
CA THR A 187 3.13 5.48 0.98
C THR A 187 3.90 5.81 -0.30
N THR A 188 3.26 6.44 -1.29
CA THR A 188 3.92 6.84 -2.53
C THR A 188 4.99 7.90 -2.27
N VAL A 189 4.69 8.89 -1.43
CA VAL A 189 5.68 9.90 -0.99
C VAL A 189 6.83 9.22 -0.24
N ALA A 190 6.54 8.36 0.75
CA ALA A 190 7.56 7.63 1.49
C ALA A 190 8.49 6.84 0.56
N ALA A 191 7.94 6.13 -0.43
CA ALA A 191 8.71 5.37 -1.39
C ALA A 191 9.58 6.26 -2.29
N GLN A 192 9.01 7.36 -2.80
CA GLN A 192 9.72 8.30 -3.68
C GLN A 192 10.89 8.99 -2.99
N PHE A 193 10.69 9.41 -1.74
CA PHE A 193 11.70 10.12 -0.93
C PHE A 193 12.51 9.20 -0.01
N LYS A 194 12.26 7.89 -0.07
CA LYS A 194 12.93 6.84 0.72
C LYS A 194 12.86 7.07 2.23
N TYR A 195 11.71 7.55 2.72
CA TYR A 195 11.49 7.71 4.15
C TYR A 195 11.32 6.35 4.83
N SER A 196 12.05 6.15 5.92
CA SER A 196 11.91 4.98 6.81
C SER A 196 10.86 5.17 7.91
N SER A 197 10.51 6.43 8.22
CA SER A 197 9.48 6.77 9.19
C SER A 197 8.11 6.92 8.52
N PHE A 198 7.08 6.34 9.13
CA PHE A 198 5.68 6.51 8.69
C PHE A 198 4.89 7.45 9.58
N ARG A 199 5.60 8.30 10.34
CA ARG A 199 5.00 9.37 11.13
C ARG A 199 4.95 10.66 10.32
N TRP A 200 3.78 11.28 10.26
CA TRP A 200 3.51 12.46 9.44
C TRP A 200 2.81 13.55 10.23
N LEU A 201 3.07 14.81 9.89
CA LEU A 201 2.39 15.97 10.44
C LEU A 201 1.71 16.74 9.30
N GLU A 202 0.40 16.98 9.38
CA GLU A 202 -0.27 17.85 8.42
C GLU A 202 0.23 19.30 8.60
N ALA A 203 0.59 19.97 7.51
CA ALA A 203 1.24 21.28 7.57
C ALA A 203 0.36 22.36 8.23
N SER A 204 -0.97 22.24 8.12
CA SER A 204 -1.91 23.14 8.82
C SER A 204 -1.93 22.95 10.33
N GLU A 205 -1.46 21.80 10.83
CA GLU A 205 -1.37 21.49 12.26
C GLU A 205 0.01 21.80 12.84
N ALA A 206 0.99 22.14 11.99
CA ALA A 206 2.33 22.50 12.42
C ALA A 206 2.32 23.83 13.18
N SER A 207 2.85 23.81 14.41
CA SER A 207 3.04 25.05 15.16
C SER A 207 4.19 25.87 14.55
N SER A 208 4.21 27.17 14.82
CA SER A 208 5.30 28.09 14.40
C SER A 208 6.68 27.71 14.96
N VAL A 209 6.74 26.80 15.93
CA VAL A 209 7.97 26.33 16.59
C VAL A 209 8.60 25.14 15.84
N VAL A 210 7.84 24.49 14.94
CA VAL A 210 8.35 23.33 14.19
C VAL A 210 9.36 23.80 13.14
N LYS A 211 10.65 23.52 13.36
CA LYS A 211 11.71 23.76 12.38
C LYS A 211 11.73 22.63 11.36
N SER A 212 11.36 22.94 10.12
CA SER A 212 11.45 22.01 8.98
C SER A 212 12.78 22.16 8.24
N SER A 213 13.43 21.05 7.92
CA SER A 213 14.62 21.03 7.05
C SER A 213 14.29 21.03 5.55
N ALA A 214 13.02 20.81 5.18
CA ALA A 214 12.54 20.70 3.81
C ALA A 214 11.07 21.13 3.68
N THR A 215 10.60 21.33 2.45
CA THR A 215 9.20 21.67 2.16
C THR A 215 8.26 20.48 2.41
N PRO A 216 6.99 20.72 2.80
CA PRO A 216 6.01 19.65 2.97
C PRO A 216 5.61 19.06 1.62
N HIS A 217 5.21 17.79 1.64
CA HIS A 217 4.80 17.03 0.47
C HIS A 217 3.32 17.22 0.17
N LEU A 218 3.02 17.44 -1.10
CA LEU A 218 1.64 17.55 -1.57
C LEU A 218 1.05 16.16 -1.81
N VAL A 219 0.06 15.80 -1.00
CA VAL A 219 -0.65 14.53 -1.09
C VAL A 219 -2.05 14.79 -1.63
N SER A 220 -2.36 14.14 -2.76
CA SER A 220 -3.72 14.16 -3.32
C SER A 220 -4.57 13.13 -2.60
N ILE A 221 -5.75 13.55 -2.17
CA ILE A 221 -6.65 12.76 -1.33
C ILE A 221 -8.04 12.75 -1.95
N LEU A 222 -8.74 11.63 -1.80
CA LEU A 222 -10.13 11.52 -2.18
C LEU A 222 -10.99 11.86 -0.95
N ALA A 223 -11.53 13.06 -0.90
CA ALA A 223 -12.36 13.53 0.19
C ALA A 223 -13.84 13.32 -0.12
N LYS A 224 -14.62 12.97 0.91
CA LYS A 224 -16.08 12.85 0.84
C LYS A 224 -16.71 14.22 1.10
N MET A 225 -17.72 14.59 0.33
CA MET A 225 -18.54 15.79 0.52
C MET A 225 -20.01 15.39 0.58
N HIS A 226 -20.71 15.90 1.60
CA HIS A 226 -22.16 15.76 1.72
C HIS A 226 -22.80 17.01 1.15
N LEU A 227 -23.75 16.81 0.25
CA LEU A 227 -24.40 17.87 -0.50
C LEU A 227 -25.89 17.84 -0.21
N LEU A 228 -26.43 18.99 0.19
CA LEU A 228 -27.87 19.24 0.23
C LEU A 228 -28.26 20.10 -0.96
N HIS A 229 -29.30 19.69 -1.65
CA HIS A 229 -29.93 20.54 -2.65
C HIS A 229 -30.69 21.68 -1.97
N ILE A 230 -30.74 22.87 -2.58
CA ILE A 230 -31.43 24.02 -2.00
C ILE A 230 -32.90 23.74 -1.68
N SER A 231 -33.59 22.91 -2.47
CA SER A 231 -34.99 22.56 -2.24
C SER A 231 -35.22 21.72 -0.98
N GLN A 232 -34.19 21.09 -0.43
CA GLN A 232 -34.29 20.28 0.79
C GLN A 232 -34.27 21.14 2.07
N LEU A 233 -33.96 22.43 1.96
CA LEU A 233 -33.93 23.33 3.10
C LEU A 233 -35.34 23.85 3.45
N PRO A 234 -35.58 24.26 4.70
CA PRO A 234 -36.78 25.04 5.06
C PRO A 234 -36.92 26.31 4.21
N ILE A 235 -38.16 26.69 3.88
CA ILE A 235 -38.46 27.79 2.94
C ILE A 235 -37.84 29.13 3.37
N GLU A 236 -37.75 29.38 4.68
CA GLU A 236 -37.13 30.58 5.24
C GLU A 236 -35.62 30.61 4.95
N ILE A 237 -34.95 29.46 5.04
CA ILE A 237 -33.52 29.31 4.76
C ILE A 237 -33.29 29.37 3.25
N GLN A 238 -34.16 28.74 2.44
CA GLN A 238 -34.10 28.86 0.98
C GLN A 238 -34.14 30.32 0.54
N ARG A 239 -35.11 31.10 1.03
CA ARG A 239 -35.23 32.54 0.72
C ARG A 239 -33.97 33.31 1.10
N LYS A 240 -33.45 33.09 2.31
CA LYS A 240 -32.20 33.72 2.78
C LYS A 240 -31.01 33.35 1.90
N MET A 241 -30.94 32.09 1.46
CA MET A 241 -29.86 31.63 0.60
C MET A 241 -29.98 32.23 -0.79
N VAL A 242 -31.14 32.19 -1.43
CA VAL A 242 -31.37 32.79 -2.76
C VAL A 242 -30.93 34.24 -2.83
N MET A 243 -31.20 35.04 -1.79
CA MET A 243 -30.77 36.44 -1.72
C MET A 243 -29.24 36.62 -1.65
N LYS A 244 -28.50 35.59 -1.23
CA LYS A 244 -27.03 35.57 -1.16
C LYS A 244 -26.38 34.93 -2.39
N ILE A 245 -27.15 34.30 -3.27
CA ILE A 245 -26.61 33.65 -4.46
C ILE A 245 -26.24 34.72 -5.51
N PRO A 246 -24.99 34.76 -5.99
CA PRO A 246 -24.62 35.66 -7.07
C PRO A 246 -25.48 35.41 -8.32
N ARG A 247 -25.88 36.48 -9.01
CA ARG A 247 -26.74 36.41 -10.21
C ARG A 247 -26.24 35.42 -11.27
N PHE A 248 -24.92 35.34 -11.48
CA PHE A 248 -24.34 34.42 -12.46
C PHE A 248 -24.51 32.94 -12.08
N VAL A 249 -24.54 32.62 -10.78
CA VAL A 249 -24.77 31.25 -10.28
C VAL A 249 -26.21 30.85 -10.57
N LEU A 250 -27.18 31.72 -10.23
CA LEU A 250 -28.60 31.48 -10.53
C LEU A 250 -28.81 31.24 -12.03
N LEU A 251 -28.30 32.12 -12.89
CA LEU A 251 -28.49 32.02 -14.34
C LEU A 251 -27.87 30.75 -14.94
N ARG A 252 -26.72 30.30 -14.42
CA ARG A 252 -26.01 29.13 -14.97
C ARG A 252 -26.41 27.80 -14.31
N SER A 253 -27.04 27.85 -13.14
CA SER A 253 -27.45 26.65 -12.39
C SER A 253 -28.44 25.76 -13.14
N ASN A 254 -29.17 26.30 -14.11
CA ASN A 254 -30.06 25.52 -14.99
C ASN A 254 -29.28 24.58 -15.93
N ILE A 255 -28.00 24.86 -16.19
CA ILE A 255 -27.18 24.12 -17.16
C ILE A 255 -26.06 23.35 -16.47
N MET A 256 -25.52 23.87 -15.37
CA MET A 256 -24.42 23.24 -14.65
C MET A 256 -24.57 23.34 -13.13
N PRO A 257 -24.10 22.34 -12.37
CA PRO A 257 -24.16 22.35 -10.91
C PRO A 257 -23.17 23.34 -10.28
N PHE A 258 -23.66 24.05 -9.26
CA PHE A 258 -22.88 24.88 -8.35
C PHE A 258 -23.02 24.38 -6.93
N VAL A 259 -21.91 24.41 -6.19
CA VAL A 259 -21.84 24.05 -4.79
C VAL A 259 -21.35 25.24 -3.99
N TYR A 260 -22.07 25.60 -2.95
CA TYR A 260 -21.57 26.52 -1.94
C TYR A 260 -20.75 25.75 -0.91
N ILE A 261 -19.53 26.20 -0.67
CA ILE A 261 -18.67 25.66 0.39
C ILE A 261 -18.38 26.81 1.35
N GLU A 262 -18.59 26.57 2.64
CA GLU A 262 -18.26 27.54 3.69
C GLU A 262 -16.81 28.01 3.55
N ASN A 263 -16.58 29.32 3.72
CA ASN A 263 -15.30 30.01 3.53
C ASN A 263 -14.72 30.06 2.09
N LYS A 264 -15.21 29.24 1.15
CA LYS A 264 -14.79 29.26 -0.27
C LYS A 264 -15.83 29.89 -1.20
N GLY A 265 -17.08 30.00 -0.76
CA GLY A 265 -18.18 30.55 -1.54
C GLY A 265 -18.70 29.59 -2.62
N TRP A 266 -19.29 30.17 -3.68
CA TRP A 266 -19.90 29.42 -4.77
C TRP A 266 -18.87 28.93 -5.77
N LEU A 267 -18.75 27.61 -5.91
CA LEU A 267 -17.86 26.95 -6.85
C LEU A 267 -18.67 26.17 -7.88
N SER A 268 -18.25 26.25 -9.14
CA SER A 268 -18.79 25.36 -10.18
C SER A 268 -18.16 23.98 -10.06
N ARG A 269 -18.85 22.96 -10.55
CA ARG A 269 -18.32 21.58 -10.59
C ARG A 269 -16.91 21.45 -11.18
N LYS A 270 -16.57 22.23 -12.22
CA LYS A 270 -15.23 22.20 -12.84
C LYS A 270 -14.11 22.58 -11.87
N ARG A 271 -14.40 23.39 -10.85
CA ARG A 271 -13.41 23.80 -9.84
C ARG A 271 -13.27 22.83 -8.67
N ILE A 272 -14.28 22.00 -8.42
CA ILE A 272 -14.30 21.07 -7.28
C ILE A 272 -13.67 19.73 -7.65
N CYS A 273 -13.62 19.38 -8.93
CA CYS A 273 -13.03 18.12 -9.42
C CYS A 273 -13.67 16.89 -8.75
N PHE A 274 -15.01 16.82 -8.76
CA PHE A 274 -15.73 15.63 -8.35
C PHE A 274 -15.38 14.44 -9.26
N THR A 275 -15.22 13.28 -8.65
CA THR A 275 -15.04 11.99 -9.34
C THR A 275 -16.28 11.60 -10.13
N GLU A 276 -17.46 11.87 -9.57
CA GLU A 276 -18.76 11.65 -10.21
C GLU A 276 -19.46 12.97 -10.49
N GLN A 277 -20.17 13.02 -11.61
CA GLN A 277 -20.90 14.21 -12.01
C GLN A 277 -22.11 14.43 -11.10
N ILE A 278 -22.40 15.68 -10.75
CA ILE A 278 -23.72 16.05 -10.24
C ILE A 278 -24.60 16.31 -11.44
N THR A 279 -25.75 15.65 -11.48
CA THR A 279 -26.68 15.61 -12.59
C THR A 279 -28.10 15.88 -12.11
N ARG A 280 -29.05 16.03 -13.04
CA ARG A 280 -30.46 16.28 -12.69
C ARG A 280 -31.12 15.07 -12.05
N SER A 281 -30.65 13.85 -12.31
CA SER A 281 -31.16 12.65 -11.64
C SER A 281 -30.79 12.57 -10.16
N ASP A 282 -29.85 13.40 -9.71
CA ASP A 282 -29.47 13.48 -8.29
C ASP A 282 -30.43 14.36 -7.47
N LEU A 283 -31.32 15.11 -8.13
CA LEU A 283 -32.25 16.00 -7.45
C LEU A 283 -33.30 15.20 -6.66
N PRO A 284 -33.65 15.64 -5.44
CA PRO A 284 -34.54 14.91 -4.53
C PRO A 284 -36.04 15.16 -4.83
N LEU A 285 -36.44 15.28 -6.10
CA LEU A 285 -37.80 15.66 -6.54
C LEU A 285 -38.35 14.67 -7.57
N SER A 286 -39.67 14.63 -7.76
CA SER A 286 -40.34 13.79 -8.77
C SER A 286 -40.00 14.22 -10.20
N ASN A 287 -39.98 13.26 -11.14
CA ASN A 287 -39.50 13.45 -12.52
C ASN A 287 -40.07 14.66 -13.28
N GLU A 288 -41.32 15.06 -13.01
CA GLU A 288 -41.98 16.19 -13.68
C GLU A 288 -41.42 17.57 -13.27
N GLU A 289 -40.84 17.68 -12.07
CA GLU A 289 -40.31 18.95 -11.54
C GLU A 289 -38.81 19.14 -11.86
N LEU A 290 -38.13 18.08 -12.31
CA LEU A 290 -36.67 18.05 -12.49
C LEU A 290 -36.15 18.99 -13.59
N SER A 291 -36.98 19.31 -14.59
CA SER A 291 -36.59 20.09 -15.77
C SER A 291 -36.39 21.59 -15.50
N HIS A 292 -36.96 22.12 -14.41
CA HIS A 292 -36.92 23.55 -14.08
C HIS A 292 -36.12 23.87 -12.81
N GLN A 293 -35.62 22.86 -12.10
CA GLN A 293 -34.94 23.07 -10.84
C GLN A 293 -33.47 23.48 -11.05
N PRO A 294 -33.01 24.51 -10.34
CA PRO A 294 -31.63 24.97 -10.46
C PRO A 294 -30.70 23.97 -9.77
N LEU A 295 -29.57 23.61 -10.39
CA LEU A 295 -28.59 22.67 -9.82
C LEU A 295 -27.74 23.37 -8.75
N ILE A 296 -28.35 23.72 -7.62
CA ILE A 296 -27.73 24.49 -6.54
C ILE A 296 -27.63 23.62 -5.30
N TRP A 297 -26.39 23.40 -4.89
CA TRP A 297 -26.03 22.50 -3.81
C TRP A 297 -25.25 23.21 -2.72
N LEU A 298 -25.32 22.66 -1.52
CA LEU A 298 -24.70 23.19 -0.31
C LEU A 298 -23.83 22.09 0.26
N ALA A 299 -22.53 22.33 0.39
CA ALA A 299 -21.66 21.45 1.14
C ALA A 299 -21.94 21.63 2.63
N VAL A 300 -22.28 20.54 3.30
CA VAL A 300 -22.60 20.51 4.72
C VAL A 300 -21.78 19.44 5.42
N ASN A 301 -21.48 19.64 6.71
CA ASN A 301 -20.95 18.55 7.51
C ASN A 301 -22.11 17.62 7.88
N ALA A 302 -21.85 16.30 7.91
CA ALA A 302 -22.89 15.32 8.23
C ALA A 302 -23.49 15.53 9.63
N ASP A 303 -22.74 16.21 10.51
CA ASP A 303 -23.10 16.52 11.90
C ASP A 303 -23.72 17.93 12.08
N ASP A 304 -23.86 18.72 11.01
CA ASP A 304 -24.44 20.07 11.11
C ASP A 304 -25.96 20.02 11.36
N ALA A 305 -26.44 20.87 12.26
CA ALA A 305 -27.86 21.03 12.61
C ALA A 305 -28.79 21.45 11.44
N MET A 306 -28.23 21.69 10.25
CA MET A 306 -28.95 21.89 8.99
C MET A 306 -29.50 20.57 8.40
N ALA A 307 -29.23 19.44 9.05
CA ALA A 307 -29.69 18.08 8.75
C ALA A 307 -31.21 17.88 8.93
N VAL A 308 -32.03 18.65 8.23
CA VAL A 308 -33.50 18.50 8.30
C VAL A 308 -33.99 17.28 7.48
N SER A 309 -33.15 16.71 6.59
CA SER A 309 -33.45 15.49 5.84
C SER A 309 -32.30 14.48 5.86
N ASN A 310 -32.61 13.19 6.07
CA ASN A 310 -31.64 12.09 6.07
C ASN A 310 -31.01 11.76 4.69
N THR A 311 -31.32 12.52 3.64
CA THR A 311 -30.92 12.23 2.25
C THR A 311 -29.92 13.25 1.73
N TYR A 312 -28.66 13.09 2.13
CA TYR A 312 -27.54 13.81 1.50
C TYR A 312 -27.15 13.14 0.18
N LEU A 313 -26.85 13.95 -0.84
CA LEU A 313 -26.08 13.47 -1.97
C LEU A 313 -24.60 13.38 -1.55
N VAL A 314 -24.04 12.17 -1.60
CA VAL A 314 -22.62 11.95 -1.34
C VAL A 314 -21.85 12.04 -2.65
N ARG A 315 -20.83 12.89 -2.68
CA ARG A 315 -19.86 12.94 -3.77
C ARG A 315 -18.44 12.92 -3.25
N TYR A 316 -17.54 12.33 -4.02
CA TYR A 316 -16.12 12.35 -3.72
C TYR A 316 -15.39 13.32 -4.64
N TYR A 317 -14.44 14.06 -4.11
CA TYR A 317 -13.63 15.00 -4.87
C TYR A 317 -12.17 14.89 -4.52
N VAL A 318 -11.31 15.24 -5.47
CA VAL A 318 -9.87 15.26 -5.24
C VAL A 318 -9.50 16.59 -4.59
N THR A 319 -8.87 16.52 -3.43
CA THR A 319 -8.25 17.68 -2.79
C THR A 319 -6.81 17.39 -2.45
N GLN A 320 -6.06 18.43 -2.13
CA GLN A 320 -4.64 18.32 -1.86
C GLN A 320 -4.36 18.82 -0.45
N ARG A 321 -3.54 18.07 0.27
CA ARG A 321 -3.08 18.42 1.61
C ARG A 321 -1.57 18.34 1.65
N LEU A 322 -0.96 19.11 2.55
CA LEU A 322 0.48 19.19 2.70
C LEU A 322 0.90 18.44 3.96
N PHE A 323 1.89 17.56 3.86
CA PHE A 323 2.38 16.75 4.98
C PHE A 323 3.90 16.82 5.10
N TYR A 324 4.37 16.96 6.33
CA TYR A 324 5.77 16.73 6.68
C TYR A 324 5.96 15.29 7.17
N ASN A 325 7.00 14.62 6.72
CA ASN A 325 7.48 13.40 7.36
C ASN A 325 8.26 13.77 8.63
N ALA A 326 8.23 12.92 9.67
CA ALA A 326 9.02 13.12 10.87
C ALA A 326 10.52 13.34 10.59
N SER A 327 11.10 12.69 9.57
CA SER A 327 12.50 12.89 9.20
C SER A 327 12.82 14.29 8.64
N GLN A 328 11.81 15.06 8.24
CA GLN A 328 11.97 16.44 7.77
C GLN A 328 11.92 17.45 8.94
N LEU A 329 11.54 17.01 10.13
CA LEU A 329 11.29 17.90 11.26
C LEU A 329 12.42 17.77 12.27
N LYS A 330 12.90 18.93 12.75
CA LYS A 330 13.77 18.99 13.93
C LYS A 330 12.90 19.46 15.08
N THR A 331 12.58 18.58 16.01
CA THR A 331 12.19 19.01 17.36
C THR A 331 13.43 19.62 18.00
N GLU A 332 13.33 20.86 18.49
CA GLU A 332 14.39 21.40 19.34
C GLU A 332 14.57 20.44 20.51
N ALA A 333 15.74 19.79 20.56
CA ALA A 333 16.12 19.02 21.72
C ALA A 333 16.30 20.02 22.87
N SER A 334 15.52 19.81 23.92
CA SER A 334 15.74 20.28 25.28
C SER A 334 17.17 20.03 25.76
#